data_AF-A0A444KI24-F1
#
_entry.id   AF-A0A444KI24-F1
#
_cell.length_a   1.000
_cell.length_b   1.000
_cell.length_c   1.000
_cell.angle_alpha   90.00
_cell.angle_beta   90.00
_cell.angle_gamma   90.00
#
_symmetry.space_group_name_H-M   'P 1'
#
loop_
_entity.id
_entity.type
_entity.pdbx_description
1 polymer ?
#
loop_
_entity_poly.entity_id
_entity_poly.type
_entity_poly.pdbx_seq_one_letter_code
_entity_poly.pdbx_strand_id
1 'polypeptide(L)'
;ADAYVIACFDDTGLDAARCATEAPVIGIGEAAFHMASLVAGKFSVVTTLARSVPAIEHNLAKYGLASRCAKVRSSDVAVLELERPGSNARHRISQEIARAIREDHAEAIVLGCAGMADLARSLSEEHGVPVLDGVVCAVTLAESLFKVGLKTSKIGGYAAPRGKQFAGIFASLSPAD
;
A
#
# COMPACT_ATOMS: atom_id res chain seq x y z
N ALA A 1 1.11 -4.89 20.68
CA ALA A 1 1.89 -5.20 19.47
C ALA A 1 2.89 -4.08 19.26
N ASP A 2 4.05 -4.40 18.68
CA ASP A 2 5.14 -3.43 18.50
C ASP A 2 4.96 -2.53 17.27
N ALA A 3 4.18 -2.99 16.30
CA ALA A 3 3.78 -2.26 15.09
C ALA A 3 2.47 -2.84 14.53
N TYR A 4 1.84 -2.09 13.63
CA TYR A 4 0.63 -2.52 12.92
C TYR A 4 0.77 -2.27 11.41
N VAL A 5 0.20 -3.17 10.60
CA VAL A 5 0.14 -3.05 9.14
C VAL A 5 -1.31 -3.02 8.69
N ILE A 6 -1.66 -2.05 7.84
CA ILE A 6 -2.95 -1.98 7.15
C ILE A 6 -2.82 -2.68 5.80
N ALA A 7 -3.27 -3.94 5.73
CA ALA A 7 -3.18 -4.78 4.53
C ALA A 7 -4.29 -4.47 3.48
N CYS A 8 -4.55 -3.19 3.25
CA CYS A 8 -5.42 -2.69 2.19
C CYS A 8 -4.60 -1.67 1.38
N PHE A 9 -4.54 -1.84 0.06
CA PHE A 9 -3.67 -0.99 -0.78
C PHE A 9 -4.11 0.48 -0.83
N ASP A 10 -5.38 0.73 -0.58
CA ASP A 10 -5.92 2.09 -0.43
C ASP A 10 -5.59 2.71 0.95
N ASP A 11 -4.85 2.00 1.81
CA ASP A 11 -4.46 2.40 3.17
C ASP A 11 -5.65 2.88 4.02
N THR A 12 -6.79 2.19 3.85
CA THR A 12 -8.07 2.59 4.45
C THR A 12 -7.96 2.66 5.97
N GLY A 13 -8.26 3.84 6.54
CA GLY A 13 -8.24 4.06 7.98
C GLY A 13 -6.84 4.25 8.58
N LEU A 14 -5.79 4.36 7.78
CA LEU A 14 -4.41 4.51 8.25
C LEU A 14 -4.22 5.66 9.25
N ASP A 15 -4.73 6.85 8.94
CA ASP A 15 -4.58 8.01 9.82
C ASP A 15 -5.32 7.82 11.16
N ALA A 16 -6.53 7.24 11.10
CA ALA A 16 -7.31 6.95 12.30
C ALA A 16 -6.61 5.91 13.18
N ALA A 17 -6.02 4.88 12.58
CA ALA A 17 -5.23 3.88 13.28
C ALA A 17 -3.98 4.50 13.92
N ARG A 18 -3.27 5.40 13.23
CA ARG A 18 -2.16 6.18 13.79
C ARG A 18 -2.58 7.01 15.00
N CYS A 19 -3.79 7.55 15.02
CA CYS A 19 -4.34 8.22 16.20
C CYS A 19 -4.62 7.24 17.36
N ALA A 20 -5.09 6.04 17.07
CA ALA A 20 -5.56 5.07 18.06
C ALA A 20 -4.45 4.32 18.83
N THR A 21 -3.20 4.35 18.38
CA THR A 21 -2.08 3.67 19.03
C THR A 21 -0.81 4.52 19.08
N GLU A 22 0.10 4.21 20.00
CA GLU A 22 1.46 4.77 20.02
C GLU A 22 2.42 4.02 19.09
N ALA A 23 2.13 2.75 18.80
CA ALA A 23 2.95 1.96 17.89
C ALA A 23 2.91 2.54 16.46
N PRO A 24 3.96 2.35 15.65
CA PRO A 24 3.92 2.69 14.25
C PRO A 24 2.82 1.90 13.52
N VAL A 25 2.06 2.60 12.67
CA VAL A 25 1.07 2.01 11.76
C VAL A 25 1.47 2.34 10.32
N ILE A 26 1.64 1.28 9.52
CA ILE A 26 2.16 1.35 8.15
C ILE A 26 1.09 0.85 7.18
N GLY A 27 0.77 1.64 6.16
CA GLY A 27 -0.05 1.21 5.03
C GLY A 27 0.78 0.47 3.98
N ILE A 28 0.22 -0.59 3.37
CA ILE A 28 0.94 -1.32 2.32
C ILE A 28 1.12 -0.51 1.04
N GLY A 29 0.21 0.43 0.75
CA GLY A 29 0.32 1.34 -0.39
C GLY A 29 1.45 2.33 -0.17
N GLU A 30 1.37 3.09 0.92
CA GLU A 30 2.40 4.03 1.38
C GLU A 30 3.80 3.39 1.42
N ALA A 31 3.93 2.20 2.02
CA ALA A 31 5.20 1.49 2.11
C ALA A 31 5.78 1.14 0.73
N ALA A 32 4.97 0.61 -0.17
CA ALA A 32 5.41 0.22 -1.50
C ALA A 32 5.84 1.44 -2.33
N PHE A 33 5.10 2.55 -2.25
CA PHE A 33 5.48 3.77 -2.97
C PHE A 33 6.83 4.32 -2.49
N HIS A 34 7.04 4.36 -1.17
CA HIS A 34 8.32 4.80 -0.62
C HIS A 34 9.46 3.90 -1.05
N MET A 35 9.33 2.58 -0.91
CA MET A 35 10.39 1.65 -1.33
C MET A 35 10.66 1.71 -2.84
N ALA A 36 9.63 1.83 -3.67
CA ALA A 36 9.80 1.99 -5.13
C ALA A 36 10.59 3.27 -5.46
N SER A 37 10.34 4.36 -4.74
CA SER A 37 11.04 5.64 -4.95
C SER A 37 12.53 5.58 -4.63
N LEU A 38 12.98 4.63 -3.81
CA LEU A 38 14.39 4.43 -3.44
C LEU A 38 15.18 3.67 -4.51
N VAL A 39 14.50 2.84 -5.32
CA VAL A 39 15.15 1.93 -6.28
C VAL A 39 14.90 2.30 -7.74
N ALA A 40 13.97 3.23 -8.01
CA ALA A 40 13.60 3.65 -9.36
C ALA A 40 13.39 5.17 -9.45
N GLY A 41 13.81 5.77 -10.57
CA GLY A 41 13.54 7.16 -10.93
C GLY A 41 12.05 7.43 -11.15
N LYS A 42 11.36 6.48 -11.80
CA LYS A 42 9.92 6.47 -12.02
C LYS A 42 9.35 5.06 -11.81
N PHE A 43 8.22 4.97 -11.13
CA PHE A 43 7.48 3.71 -10.96
C PHE A 43 6.04 3.85 -11.45
N SER A 44 5.40 2.74 -11.83
CA SER A 44 3.95 2.70 -12.07
C SER A 44 3.28 1.76 -11.08
N VAL A 45 2.02 2.03 -10.78
CA VAL A 45 1.18 1.15 -9.94
C VAL A 45 0.29 0.31 -10.87
N VAL A 46 0.21 -1.00 -10.65
CA VAL A 46 -0.72 -1.88 -11.37
C VAL A 46 -1.70 -2.48 -10.36
N THR A 47 -2.96 -2.04 -10.39
CA THR A 47 -4.03 -2.49 -9.51
C THR A 47 -5.02 -3.44 -10.21
N THR A 48 -6.00 -3.93 -9.46
CA THR A 48 -7.05 -4.86 -9.92
C THR A 48 -8.12 -4.15 -10.75
N LEU A 49 -8.86 -3.23 -10.14
CA LEU A 49 -10.05 -2.61 -10.74
C LEU A 49 -9.87 -1.11 -10.93
N ALA A 50 -10.41 -0.57 -12.03
CA ALA A 50 -10.34 0.84 -12.36
C ALA A 50 -10.93 1.76 -11.28
N ARG A 51 -11.90 1.28 -10.50
CA ARG A 51 -12.50 2.05 -9.39
C ARG A 51 -11.53 2.41 -8.26
N SER A 52 -10.43 1.67 -8.11
CA SER A 52 -9.40 1.96 -7.09
C SER A 52 -8.40 3.03 -7.56
N VAL A 53 -8.30 3.28 -8.87
CA VAL A 53 -7.34 4.24 -9.44
C VAL A 53 -7.44 5.62 -8.78
N PRO A 54 -8.62 6.26 -8.65
CA PRO A 54 -8.71 7.59 -8.03
C PRO A 54 -8.24 7.63 -6.58
N ALA A 55 -8.51 6.57 -5.80
CA ALA A 55 -8.09 6.47 -4.41
C ALA A 55 -6.57 6.34 -4.30
N ILE A 56 -5.96 5.52 -5.16
CA ILE A 56 -4.50 5.32 -5.21
C ILE A 56 -3.80 6.61 -5.65
N GLU A 57 -4.32 7.32 -6.65
CA GLU A 57 -3.78 8.62 -7.08
C GLU A 57 -3.88 9.68 -5.98
N HIS A 58 -5.00 9.70 -5.25
CA HIS A 58 -5.15 10.57 -4.08
C HIS A 58 -4.11 10.26 -3.00
N ASN A 59 -3.88 8.99 -2.71
CA ASN A 59 -2.87 8.56 -1.75
C ASN A 59 -1.44 8.94 -2.20
N LEU A 60 -1.11 8.78 -3.48
CA LEU A 60 0.17 9.24 -4.03
C LEU A 60 0.38 10.75 -3.83
N ALA A 61 -0.66 11.55 -4.02
CA ALA A 61 -0.62 12.99 -3.74
C ALA A 61 -0.44 13.27 -2.25
N LYS A 62 -1.24 12.61 -1.39
CA LYS A 62 -1.17 12.72 0.07
C LYS A 62 0.23 12.38 0.62
N TYR A 63 0.87 11.35 0.07
CA TYR A 63 2.20 10.90 0.49
C TYR A 63 3.36 11.62 -0.20
N GLY A 64 3.08 12.60 -1.08
CA GLY A 64 4.10 13.39 -1.76
C GLY A 64 4.87 12.65 -2.85
N LEU A 65 4.32 11.54 -3.38
CA LEU A 65 4.96 10.68 -4.38
C LEU A 65 4.27 10.72 -5.75
N ALA A 66 3.27 11.59 -5.94
CA ALA A 66 2.59 11.75 -7.23
C ALA A 66 3.55 12.05 -8.39
N SER A 67 4.58 12.87 -8.17
CA SER A 67 5.60 13.17 -9.21
C SER A 67 6.57 12.02 -9.45
N ARG A 68 6.64 11.01 -8.58
CA ARG A 68 7.47 9.81 -8.71
C ARG A 68 6.71 8.65 -9.36
N CYS A 69 5.38 8.63 -9.24
CA CYS A 69 4.54 7.73 -10.00
C CYS A 69 4.41 8.24 -11.45
N ALA A 70 4.60 7.36 -12.43
CA ALA A 70 4.36 7.69 -13.83
C ALA A 70 2.87 7.52 -14.17
N LYS A 71 2.27 6.42 -13.73
CA LYS A 71 0.84 6.15 -13.90
C LYS A 71 0.31 5.12 -12.91
N VAL A 72 -0.97 5.26 -12.55
CA VAL A 72 -1.75 4.19 -11.90
C VAL A 72 -2.58 3.49 -12.97
N ARG A 73 -2.38 2.18 -13.14
CA ARG A 73 -3.02 1.34 -14.16
C ARG A 73 -3.92 0.30 -13.52
N SER A 74 -5.04 0.00 -14.19
CA SER A 74 -5.91 -1.14 -13.87
C SER A 74 -5.63 -2.29 -14.81
N SER A 75 -5.55 -3.50 -14.29
CA SER A 75 -5.56 -4.75 -15.08
C SER A 75 -6.97 -5.24 -15.39
N ASP A 76 -7.99 -4.60 -14.82
CA ASP A 76 -9.41 -4.97 -14.85
C ASP A 76 -9.66 -6.44 -14.46
N VAL A 77 -8.84 -6.94 -13.54
CA VAL A 77 -8.95 -8.26 -12.93
C VAL A 77 -9.66 -8.09 -11.59
N ALA A 78 -10.73 -8.86 -11.34
CA ALA A 78 -11.39 -8.80 -10.04
C ALA A 78 -10.49 -9.40 -8.95
N VAL A 79 -10.49 -8.83 -7.74
CA VAL A 79 -9.64 -9.31 -6.62
C VAL A 79 -9.84 -10.81 -6.35
N LEU A 80 -11.10 -11.27 -6.35
CA LEU A 80 -11.43 -12.69 -6.12
C LEU A 80 -10.94 -13.63 -7.23
N GLU A 81 -10.57 -13.12 -8.40
CA GLU A 81 -9.98 -13.94 -9.47
C GLU A 81 -8.50 -14.25 -9.22
N LEU A 82 -7.81 -13.48 -8.36
CA LEU A 82 -6.42 -13.74 -7.99
C LEU A 82 -6.26 -15.07 -7.25
N GLU A 83 -7.26 -15.45 -6.45
CA GLU A 83 -7.26 -16.66 -5.63
C GLU A 83 -7.84 -17.89 -6.35
N ARG A 84 -8.35 -17.72 -7.58
CA ARG A 84 -8.96 -18.82 -8.36
C ARG A 84 -7.90 -19.59 -9.13
N PRO A 85 -7.70 -20.90 -8.86
CA PRO A 85 -6.77 -21.72 -9.63
C PRO A 85 -7.11 -21.71 -11.12
N GLY A 86 -6.11 -21.48 -11.98
CA GLY A 86 -6.28 -21.43 -13.44
C GLY A 86 -6.87 -20.13 -13.99
N SER A 87 -7.04 -19.08 -13.18
CA SER A 87 -7.49 -17.78 -13.68
C SER A 87 -6.46 -17.12 -14.58
N ASN A 88 -6.92 -16.28 -15.50
CA ASN A 88 -6.05 -15.49 -16.39
C ASN A 88 -5.48 -14.22 -15.71
N ALA A 89 -5.64 -14.10 -14.38
CA ALA A 89 -5.31 -12.89 -13.62
C ALA A 89 -3.83 -12.51 -13.74
N ARG A 90 -2.93 -13.46 -13.47
CA ARG A 90 -1.48 -13.25 -13.56
C ARG A 90 -1.06 -12.76 -14.94
N HIS A 91 -1.60 -13.35 -16.00
CA HIS A 91 -1.25 -12.98 -17.37
C HIS A 91 -1.69 -11.55 -17.69
N ARG A 92 -2.91 -11.17 -17.30
CA ARG A 92 -3.41 -9.79 -17.50
C ARG A 92 -2.59 -8.76 -16.72
N ILE A 93 -2.19 -9.09 -15.50
CA ILE A 93 -1.28 -8.25 -14.70
C ILE A 93 0.09 -8.14 -15.38
N SER A 94 0.65 -9.25 -15.86
CA SER A 94 1.91 -9.25 -16.61
C SER A 94 1.83 -8.37 -17.87
N GLN A 95 0.72 -8.44 -18.61
CA GLN A 95 0.49 -7.58 -19.77
C GLN A 95 0.45 -6.09 -19.38
N GLU A 96 -0.22 -5.73 -18.28
CA GLU A 96 -0.21 -4.35 -17.78
C GLU A 96 1.17 -3.87 -17.37
N ILE A 97 1.96 -4.73 -16.72
CA ILE A 97 3.34 -4.42 -16.36
C ILE A 97 4.16 -4.14 -17.61
N ALA A 98 4.05 -4.99 -18.63
CA ALA A 98 4.74 -4.79 -19.89
C ALA A 98 4.34 -3.47 -20.57
N ARG A 99 3.06 -3.07 -20.47
CA ARG A 99 2.59 -1.75 -20.95
C ARG A 99 3.15 -0.61 -20.11
N ALA A 100 3.17 -0.73 -18.78
CA ALA A 100 3.73 0.28 -17.89
C ALA A 100 5.21 0.56 -18.20
N ILE A 101 6.00 -0.50 -18.43
CA ILE A 101 7.42 -0.37 -18.79
C ILE A 101 7.56 0.34 -20.15
N ARG A 102 6.81 -0.08 -21.18
CA ARG A 102 6.95 0.47 -22.53
C ARG A 102 6.39 1.88 -22.70
N GLU A 103 5.26 2.18 -22.08
CA GLU A 103 4.48 3.41 -22.30
C GLU A 103 4.73 4.46 -21.23
N ASP A 104 4.91 4.07 -19.97
CA ASP A 104 5.15 5.00 -18.86
C ASP A 104 6.64 5.18 -18.54
N HIS A 105 7.51 4.38 -19.18
CA HIS A 105 8.92 4.25 -18.85
C HIS A 105 9.13 3.90 -17.36
N ALA A 106 8.27 3.04 -16.81
CA ALA A 106 8.38 2.59 -15.44
C ALA A 106 9.63 1.71 -15.26
N GLU A 107 10.49 2.10 -14.31
CA GLU A 107 11.69 1.36 -13.92
C GLU A 107 11.43 0.40 -12.77
N ALA A 108 10.28 0.55 -12.09
CA ALA A 108 9.76 -0.38 -11.09
C ALA A 108 8.22 -0.41 -11.13
N ILE A 109 7.65 -1.51 -10.63
CA ILE A 109 6.21 -1.70 -10.53
C ILE A 109 5.82 -1.86 -9.07
N VAL A 110 4.75 -1.19 -8.67
CA VAL A 110 4.08 -1.44 -7.40
C VAL A 110 2.79 -2.21 -7.65
N LEU A 111 2.63 -3.37 -7.00
CA LEU A 111 1.40 -4.16 -7.09
C LEU A 111 0.31 -3.57 -6.19
N GLY A 112 -0.77 -3.11 -6.81
CA GLY A 112 -1.84 -2.31 -6.20
C GLY A 112 -2.89 -3.12 -5.44
N CYS A 113 -2.57 -4.30 -4.93
CA CYS A 113 -3.49 -5.16 -4.18
C CYS A 113 -2.72 -6.20 -3.33
N ALA A 114 -3.12 -6.37 -2.06
CA ALA A 114 -2.51 -7.36 -1.17
C ALA A 114 -2.61 -8.81 -1.70
N GLY A 115 -3.69 -9.13 -2.44
CA GLY A 115 -3.88 -10.45 -3.05
C GLY A 115 -2.90 -10.77 -4.20
N MET A 116 -2.02 -9.83 -4.56
CA MET A 116 -0.99 -10.05 -5.59
C MET A 116 0.40 -10.34 -5.00
N ALA A 117 0.55 -10.44 -3.68
CA ALA A 117 1.84 -10.57 -3.00
C ALA A 117 2.72 -11.70 -3.58
N ASP A 118 2.13 -12.88 -3.80
CA ASP A 118 2.85 -14.06 -4.33
C ASP A 118 3.30 -13.91 -5.79
N LEU A 119 2.79 -12.91 -6.51
CA LEU A 119 3.14 -12.68 -7.91
C LEU A 119 4.43 -11.87 -8.06
N ALA A 120 4.79 -11.07 -7.06
CA ALA A 120 5.84 -10.05 -7.15
C ALA A 120 7.18 -10.61 -7.64
N ARG A 121 7.69 -11.67 -7.00
CA ARG A 121 8.97 -12.28 -7.38
C ARG A 121 8.97 -12.78 -8.82
N SER A 122 7.95 -13.56 -9.19
CA SER A 122 7.87 -14.15 -10.53
C SER A 122 7.72 -13.09 -11.63
N LEU A 123 6.97 -12.01 -11.37
CA LEU A 123 6.79 -10.91 -12.31
C LEU A 123 8.06 -10.06 -12.40
N SER A 124 8.80 -9.90 -11.30
CA SER A 124 10.08 -9.20 -11.31
C SER A 124 11.12 -9.93 -12.16
N GLU A 125 11.22 -11.26 -12.01
CA GLU A 125 12.09 -12.11 -12.85
C GLU A 125 11.67 -12.09 -14.33
N GLU A 126 10.37 -12.14 -14.61
CA GLU A 126 9.82 -12.15 -15.98
C GLU A 126 10.07 -10.83 -16.72
N HIS A 127 9.93 -9.68 -16.05
CA HIS A 127 10.03 -8.35 -16.69
C HIS A 127 11.39 -7.67 -16.51
N GLY A 128 12.28 -8.21 -15.67
CA GLY A 128 13.63 -7.67 -15.45
C GLY A 128 13.66 -6.32 -14.72
N VAL A 129 12.58 -5.96 -14.02
CA VAL A 129 12.47 -4.74 -13.20
C VAL A 129 11.99 -5.09 -11.79
N PRO A 130 12.28 -4.28 -10.76
CA PRO A 130 11.71 -4.48 -9.43
C PRO A 130 10.18 -4.45 -9.47
N VAL A 131 9.55 -5.51 -8.96
CA VAL A 131 8.10 -5.57 -8.72
C VAL A 131 7.87 -5.70 -7.23
N LEU A 132 7.24 -4.70 -6.63
CA LEU A 132 7.09 -4.55 -5.19
C LEU A 132 5.75 -5.09 -4.70
N ASP A 133 5.82 -5.97 -3.70
CA ASP A 133 4.69 -6.35 -2.87
C ASP A 133 4.60 -5.41 -1.65
N GLY A 134 3.48 -4.69 -1.55
CA GLY A 134 3.25 -3.77 -0.43
C GLY A 134 3.20 -4.43 0.94
N VAL A 135 2.80 -5.71 1.04
CA VAL A 135 2.76 -6.42 2.32
C VAL A 135 4.18 -6.62 2.85
N VAL A 136 5.08 -7.21 2.04
CA VAL A 136 6.50 -7.35 2.39
C VAL A 136 7.16 -6.00 2.66
N CYS A 137 6.87 -4.98 1.86
CA CYS A 137 7.38 -3.62 2.09
C CYS A 137 6.96 -3.08 3.47
N ALA A 138 5.67 -3.17 3.81
CA ALA A 138 5.16 -2.65 5.07
C ALA A 138 5.72 -3.39 6.29
N VAL A 139 5.81 -4.72 6.24
CA VAL A 139 6.39 -5.52 7.33
C VAL A 139 7.85 -5.14 7.54
N THR A 140 8.62 -5.00 6.45
CA THR A 140 10.04 -4.65 6.52
C THR A 140 10.24 -3.24 7.09
N LEU A 141 9.40 -2.27 6.72
CA LEU A 141 9.41 -0.93 7.32
C LEU A 141 8.99 -0.96 8.79
N ALA A 142 7.99 -1.76 9.16
CA ALA A 142 7.56 -1.94 10.54
C ALA A 142 8.70 -2.47 11.43
N GLU A 143 9.39 -3.52 10.97
CA GLU A 143 10.58 -4.06 11.65
C GLU A 143 11.71 -3.02 11.73
N SER A 144 11.91 -2.25 10.66
CA SER A 144 12.94 -1.21 10.61
C SER A 144 12.68 -0.11 11.64
N LEU A 145 11.44 0.39 11.71
CA LEU A 145 11.03 1.40 12.70
C LEU A 145 11.19 0.87 14.12
N PHE A 146 10.83 -0.39 14.37
CA PHE A 146 11.05 -1.03 15.66
C PHE A 146 12.55 -1.10 16.02
N LYS A 147 13.39 -1.56 15.08
CA LYS A 147 14.85 -1.67 15.28
C LYS A 147 15.51 -0.34 15.62
N VAL A 148 15.03 0.77 15.06
CA VAL A 148 15.57 2.12 15.35
C VAL A 148 14.82 2.87 16.46
N GLY A 149 13.82 2.24 17.10
CA GLY A 149 13.09 2.81 18.23
C GLY A 149 12.11 3.94 17.85
N LEU A 150 11.66 4.00 16.59
CA LEU A 150 10.73 5.03 16.12
C LEU A 150 9.27 4.62 16.30
N LYS A 151 8.46 5.57 16.76
CA LYS A 151 7.02 5.42 17.03
C LYS A 151 6.20 6.52 16.35
N THR A 152 4.88 6.33 16.30
CA THR A 152 3.97 7.37 15.79
C THR A 152 4.02 8.60 16.70
N SER A 153 4.35 9.77 16.14
CA SER A 153 4.35 11.01 16.92
C SER A 153 2.94 11.44 17.31
N LYS A 154 2.73 11.74 18.59
CA LYS A 154 1.40 12.08 19.16
C LYS A 154 1.23 13.58 19.42
N ILE A 155 2.17 14.43 18.99
CA ILE A 155 2.16 15.87 19.28
C ILE A 155 1.19 16.68 18.40
N GLY A 156 0.77 16.14 17.26
CA GLY A 156 0.07 16.89 16.21
C GLY A 156 -0.98 16.07 15.49
N GLY A 157 -0.86 15.93 14.16
CA GLY A 157 -1.87 15.31 13.30
C GLY A 157 -2.31 13.90 13.69
N TYR A 158 -1.48 13.14 14.41
CA TYR A 158 -1.80 11.79 14.91
C TYR A 158 -1.92 11.71 16.44
N ALA A 159 -2.21 12.84 17.10
CA ALA A 159 -2.53 12.87 18.52
C ALA A 159 -3.69 11.91 18.85
N ALA A 160 -3.69 11.40 20.08
CA ALA A 160 -4.75 10.51 20.53
C ALA A 160 -6.13 11.22 20.42
N PRO A 161 -7.21 10.49 20.10
CA PRO A 161 -8.56 11.04 20.15
C PRO A 161 -8.84 11.64 21.53
N ARG A 162 -9.50 12.80 21.56
CA ARG A 162 -9.91 13.41 22.84
C ARG A 162 -10.88 12.49 23.57
N GLY A 163 -10.72 12.40 24.89
CA GLY A 163 -11.62 11.65 25.77
C GLY A 163 -13.07 12.12 25.56
N LYS A 164 -13.89 11.20 25.05
CA LYS A 164 -15.35 11.36 24.96
C LYS A 164 -15.98 9.98 24.90
N GLN A 165 -17.14 9.83 25.52
CA GLN A 165 -17.93 8.62 25.36
C GLN A 165 -18.44 8.51 23.92
N PHE A 166 -18.22 7.36 23.30
CA PHE A 166 -18.82 7.01 22.04
C PHE A 166 -20.22 6.42 22.27
N ALA A 167 -21.11 6.58 21.30
CA ALA A 167 -22.49 6.08 21.39
C ALA A 167 -22.72 4.86 20.49
N GLY A 168 -23.82 4.14 20.75
CA GLY A 168 -24.25 3.01 19.93
C GLY A 168 -23.23 1.87 19.93
N ILE A 169 -23.02 1.27 18.76
CA ILE A 169 -22.14 0.10 18.59
C ILE A 169 -20.65 0.37 18.91
N PHE A 170 -20.26 1.64 19.02
CA PHE A 170 -18.88 2.04 19.33
C PHE A 170 -18.66 2.36 20.81
N ALA A 171 -19.69 2.27 21.66
CA ALA A 171 -19.58 2.63 23.08
C ALA A 171 -18.45 1.89 23.81
N SER A 172 -18.23 0.62 23.48
CA SER A 172 -17.15 -0.21 24.03
C SER A 172 -15.74 0.21 23.58
N LEU A 173 -15.62 1.09 22.59
CA LEU A 173 -14.36 1.62 22.09
C LEU A 173 -14.06 3.04 22.60
N SER A 174 -14.87 3.55 23.53
CA SER A 174 -14.62 4.86 24.14
C SER A 174 -13.20 4.90 24.74
N PRO A 175 -12.43 5.97 24.52
CA PRO A 175 -11.13 6.14 25.17
C PRO A 175 -11.31 6.05 26.69
N ALA A 176 -10.46 5.30 27.38
CA ALA A 176 -10.38 5.37 28.83
C ALA A 176 -9.85 6.76 29.22
N ASP A 177 -10.46 7.37 30.24
CA ASP A 177 -10.03 8.64 30.81
C ASP A 177 -8.60 8.57 31.37
#